data_AF-A0A934B451-F1
#
_entry.id   AF-A0A934B451-F1
#
_cell.length_a   1.000
_cell.length_b   1.000
_cell.length_c   1.000
_cell.angle_alpha   90.00
_cell.angle_beta   90.00
_cell.angle_gamma   90.00
#
_symmetry.space_group_name_H-M   'P 1'
#
loop_
_entity.id
_entity.type
_entity.pdbx_description
1 polymer ?
#
loop_
_entity_poly.entity_id
_entity_poly.type
_entity_poly.pdbx_seq_one_letter_code
_entity_poly.pdbx_strand_id
1 'polypeptide(L)'
;MKSPFGNMGNILKQAQAMQEQMAKIQEQAASKTASGTAGGGIVTVTANGAMQIVSVAIESADRRDENSRPVLAMAVDQQGLLARLIKELVRLPGIGHKSAQRLAFHLMKAEREDALRLADAIRAVKDGLAFCRQCRNIAEADLCEFCLDPKRDQTKIFVVEEPSTLYAVERAGAYRGLYHVLLGALSPLDGIGPGDIKAEELVERVKLGGVEEIILATNPTIEGEATAIYLTRLLKPFGVRVSRIAYGIPVGMDIEYADEVTLLKSIEGRRDL
;
A
#
# COMPACT_ATOMS: atom_id res chain seq x y z
N MET A 1 7.86 23.51 -83.73
CA MET A 1 7.23 22.49 -82.86
C MET A 1 8.33 21.84 -82.01
N LYS A 2 8.59 22.35 -80.80
CA LYS A 2 9.41 21.68 -79.76
C LYS A 2 8.62 21.82 -78.46
N SER A 3 8.26 20.69 -77.87
CA SER A 3 7.24 20.60 -76.82
C SER A 3 7.67 21.30 -75.52
N PRO A 4 6.73 21.86 -74.73
CA PRO A 4 7.03 22.58 -73.49
C PRO A 4 7.37 21.65 -72.31
N PHE A 5 7.76 20.40 -72.56
CA PHE A 5 7.93 19.35 -71.55
C PHE A 5 9.40 18.99 -71.22
N GLY A 6 10.37 19.77 -71.70
CA GLY A 6 11.81 19.44 -71.61
C GLY A 6 12.45 19.46 -70.22
N ASN A 7 11.75 19.90 -69.16
CA ASN A 7 12.36 20.09 -67.83
C ASN A 7 11.73 19.27 -66.69
N MET A 8 10.80 18.36 -66.99
CA MET A 8 10.15 17.50 -65.98
C MET A 8 11.05 16.34 -65.52
N GLY A 9 11.94 15.85 -66.40
CA GLY A 9 12.83 14.72 -66.10
C GLY A 9 13.92 15.04 -65.06
N ASN A 10 14.39 16.28 -65.01
CA ASN A 10 15.36 16.72 -63.98
C ASN A 10 14.68 16.94 -62.63
N ILE A 11 13.43 17.43 -62.63
CA ILE A 11 12.63 17.62 -61.42
C ILE A 11 12.25 16.25 -60.80
N LEU A 12 11.87 15.26 -61.62
CA LEU A 12 11.58 13.90 -61.15
C LEU A 12 12.83 13.21 -60.58
N LYS A 13 14.00 13.39 -61.20
CA LYS A 13 15.27 12.89 -60.65
C LYS A 13 15.65 13.58 -59.34
N GLN A 14 15.42 14.89 -59.21
CA GLN A 14 15.61 15.61 -57.94
C GLN A 14 14.64 15.13 -56.85
N ALA A 15 13.37 14.89 -57.20
CA ALA A 15 12.39 14.36 -56.26
C ALA A 15 12.75 12.93 -55.79
N GLN A 16 13.19 12.06 -56.70
CA GLN A 16 13.67 10.71 -56.35
C GLN A 16 14.93 10.76 -55.47
N ALA A 17 15.91 11.60 -55.79
CA ALA A 17 17.12 11.75 -54.97
C ALA A 17 16.80 12.31 -53.56
N MET A 18 15.87 13.26 -53.46
CA MET A 18 15.40 13.79 -52.19
C MET A 18 14.60 12.76 -51.38
N GLN A 19 13.81 11.90 -52.04
CA GLN A 19 13.11 10.79 -51.40
C GLN A 19 14.07 9.74 -50.86
N GLU A 20 15.11 9.36 -51.63
CA GLU A 20 16.15 8.45 -51.16
C GLU A 20 16.96 9.04 -49.99
N GLN A 21 17.26 10.34 -50.03
CA GLN A 21 17.91 11.04 -48.91
C GLN A 21 17.03 11.08 -47.66
N MET A 22 15.73 11.36 -47.80
CA MET A 22 14.78 11.33 -46.67
C MET A 22 14.66 9.94 -46.06
N ALA A 23 14.63 8.89 -46.89
CA ALA A 23 14.59 7.51 -46.42
C ALA A 23 15.85 7.13 -45.61
N LYS A 24 17.05 7.51 -46.10
CA LYS A 24 18.31 7.30 -45.37
C LYS A 24 18.36 8.08 -44.06
N ILE A 25 17.85 9.31 -44.03
CA ILE A 25 17.80 10.12 -42.81
C ILE A 25 16.82 9.53 -41.79
N GLN A 26 15.66 9.03 -42.22
CA GLN A 26 14.70 8.35 -41.36
C GLN A 26 15.26 7.04 -40.78
N GLU A 27 15.99 6.26 -41.58
CA GLU A 27 16.65 5.02 -41.12
C GLU A 27 17.78 5.29 -40.11
N GLN A 28 18.55 6.37 -40.33
CA GLN A 28 19.56 6.83 -39.37
C GLN A 28 18.95 7.42 -38.10
N ALA A 29 17.78 8.06 -38.18
CA ALA A 29 17.07 8.56 -37.01
C ALA A 29 16.47 7.42 -36.18
N ALA A 30 15.92 6.39 -36.84
CA ALA A 30 15.34 5.21 -36.19
C ALA A 30 16.38 4.37 -35.42
N SER A 31 17.63 4.37 -35.88
CA SER A 31 18.74 3.61 -35.26
C SER A 31 19.51 4.37 -34.18
N LYS A 32 19.29 5.69 -34.03
CA LYS A 32 19.88 6.46 -32.92
C LYS A 32 19.27 6.01 -31.60
N THR A 33 20.13 5.69 -30.65
CA THR A 33 19.71 5.29 -29.31
C THR A 33 19.91 6.41 -28.31
N ALA A 34 19.03 6.47 -27.32
CA ALA A 34 19.13 7.33 -26.16
C ALA A 34 18.89 6.50 -24.90
N SER A 35 19.66 6.78 -23.85
CA SER A 35 19.54 6.09 -22.57
C SER A 35 19.01 7.02 -21.48
N GLY A 36 18.20 6.45 -20.59
CA GLY A 36 17.68 7.11 -19.39
C GLY A 36 17.86 6.21 -18.17
N THR A 37 18.04 6.83 -17.00
CA THR A 37 18.20 6.08 -15.74
C THR A 37 17.08 6.39 -14.76
N ALA A 38 16.66 5.38 -14.01
CA ALA A 38 15.67 5.48 -12.95
C ALA A 38 16.17 4.76 -11.68
N GLY A 39 15.61 5.11 -10.51
CA GLY A 39 16.00 4.50 -9.24
C GLY A 39 17.41 4.87 -8.76
N GLY A 40 17.96 6.01 -9.20
CA GLY A 40 19.30 6.46 -8.82
C GLY A 40 20.45 5.75 -9.55
N GLY A 41 20.18 5.18 -10.73
CA GLY A 41 21.18 4.50 -11.58
C GLY A 41 20.99 2.98 -11.65
N ILE A 42 20.14 2.41 -10.79
CA ILE A 42 19.89 0.96 -10.68
C ILE A 42 19.28 0.38 -11.97
N VAL A 43 18.46 1.16 -12.65
CA VAL A 43 17.82 0.75 -13.91
C VAL A 43 18.26 1.70 -15.01
N THR A 44 18.90 1.16 -16.03
CA THR A 44 19.25 1.88 -17.26
C THR A 44 18.43 1.32 -18.41
N VAL A 45 17.64 2.16 -19.06
CA VAL A 45 16.83 1.80 -20.24
C VAL A 45 17.41 2.52 -21.44
N THR A 46 17.67 1.76 -22.52
CA THR A 46 18.09 2.32 -23.81
C THR A 46 16.97 2.11 -24.81
N ALA A 47 16.49 3.20 -25.41
CA ALA A 47 15.49 3.17 -26.46
C ALA A 47 16.06 3.69 -27.77
N ASN A 48 15.55 3.21 -28.89
CA ASN A 48 15.89 3.72 -30.23
C ASN A 48 14.96 4.88 -30.64
N GLY A 49 15.25 5.54 -31.76
CA GLY A 49 14.43 6.63 -32.30
C GLY A 49 13.03 6.22 -32.75
N ALA A 50 12.71 4.92 -32.75
CA ALA A 50 11.38 4.38 -32.98
C ALA A 50 10.60 4.09 -31.67
N MET A 51 11.10 4.56 -30.52
CA MET A 51 10.56 4.32 -29.17
C MET A 51 10.48 2.85 -28.76
N GLN A 52 11.28 1.99 -29.38
CA GLN A 52 11.42 0.60 -28.94
C GLN A 52 12.55 0.49 -27.92
N ILE A 53 12.30 -0.25 -26.85
CA ILE A 53 13.32 -0.57 -25.86
C ILE A 53 14.30 -1.57 -26.47
N VAL A 54 15.55 -1.14 -26.63
CA VAL A 54 16.64 -1.95 -27.19
C VAL A 54 17.33 -2.74 -26.10
N SER A 55 17.47 -2.16 -24.91
CA SER A 55 18.01 -2.86 -23.75
C SER A 55 17.48 -2.29 -22.44
N VAL A 56 17.35 -3.17 -21.45
CA VAL A 56 17.11 -2.83 -20.06
C VAL A 56 18.19 -3.52 -19.23
N ALA A 57 19.03 -2.72 -18.58
CA ALA A 57 19.99 -3.20 -17.61
C ALA A 57 19.46 -2.90 -16.21
N ILE A 58 19.33 -3.94 -15.40
CA ILE A 58 18.97 -3.85 -13.99
C ILE A 58 20.17 -4.39 -13.22
N GLU A 59 20.92 -3.50 -12.61
CA GLU A 59 21.97 -3.90 -11.68
C GLU A 59 21.32 -4.19 -10.33
N SER A 60 21.15 -5.48 -10.01
CA SER A 60 20.78 -5.87 -8.66
C SER A 60 21.94 -5.55 -7.72
N ALA A 61 21.66 -4.92 -6.58
CA ALA A 61 22.64 -4.63 -5.54
C ALA A 61 23.20 -5.90 -4.84
N ASP A 62 23.06 -7.08 -5.43
CA ASP A 62 23.18 -8.37 -4.73
C ASP A 62 24.11 -9.40 -5.38
N ARG A 63 25.06 -8.96 -6.22
CA ARG A 63 26.29 -9.74 -6.44
C ARG A 63 27.41 -9.15 -5.60
N ARG A 64 27.56 -9.69 -4.39
CA ARG A 64 28.81 -9.61 -3.63
C ARG A 64 29.88 -10.44 -4.34
N ASP A 65 30.50 -9.86 -5.36
CA ASP A 65 31.85 -10.27 -5.77
C ASP A 65 32.83 -9.67 -4.76
N GLU A 66 33.39 -10.54 -3.91
CA GLU A 66 34.28 -10.19 -2.80
C GLU A 66 35.65 -9.62 -3.25
N ASN A 67 35.85 -9.32 -4.54
CA ASN A 67 37.15 -8.87 -5.04
C ASN A 67 37.16 -7.80 -6.15
N SER A 68 36.05 -7.11 -6.42
CA SER A 68 36.01 -6.02 -7.40
C SER A 68 35.66 -4.70 -6.72
N ARG A 69 36.68 -4.01 -6.19
CA ARG A 69 36.55 -2.64 -5.68
C ARG A 69 36.50 -1.63 -6.84
N PRO A 70 35.42 -0.87 -7.06
CA PRO A 70 35.54 0.45 -7.65
C PRO A 70 35.95 1.43 -6.55
N VAL A 71 37.10 2.03 -6.79
CA VAL A 71 37.68 3.13 -6.02
C VAL A 71 36.76 4.36 -6.15
N LEU A 72 35.72 4.49 -5.30
CA LEU A 72 35.14 5.77 -4.85
C LEU A 72 33.95 5.65 -3.86
N ALA A 73 33.77 4.53 -3.15
CA ALA A 73 32.83 4.51 -2.02
C ALA A 73 33.52 5.10 -0.80
N MET A 74 33.11 6.30 -0.39
CA MET A 74 33.39 6.82 0.94
C MET A 74 33.07 5.70 1.95
N ALA A 75 34.09 5.20 2.62
CA ALA A 75 33.95 4.34 3.78
C ALA A 75 33.29 5.18 4.89
N VAL A 76 31.97 5.34 4.79
CA VAL A 76 31.15 5.77 5.92
C VAL A 76 31.22 4.61 6.89
N ASP A 77 31.96 4.82 7.96
CA ASP A 77 32.04 3.97 9.14
C ASP A 77 30.70 3.26 9.41
N GLN A 78 30.63 1.97 9.06
CA GLN A 78 29.44 1.14 9.29
C GLN A 78 29.28 0.75 10.78
N GLN A 79 30.18 1.21 11.64
CA GLN A 79 30.22 0.89 13.08
C GLN A 79 29.89 2.11 13.95
N GLY A 80 29.63 3.27 13.36
CA GLY A 80 29.29 4.50 14.07
C GLY A 80 27.83 4.60 14.54
N LEU A 81 27.58 5.45 15.54
CA LEU A 81 26.24 5.70 16.12
C LEU A 81 25.22 6.15 15.05
N LEU A 82 25.66 6.95 14.08
CA LEU A 82 24.81 7.43 12.99
C LEU A 82 24.42 6.31 12.02
N ALA A 83 25.35 5.41 11.68
CA ALA A 83 25.06 4.26 10.82
C ALA A 83 24.05 3.32 11.47
N ARG A 84 24.14 3.11 12.78
CA ARG A 84 23.15 2.34 13.56
C ARG A 84 21.76 2.97 13.48
N LEU A 85 21.65 4.29 13.68
CA LEU A 85 20.37 5.00 13.58
C LEU A 85 19.75 4.87 12.18
N ILE A 86 20.56 5.04 11.12
CA ILE A 86 20.10 4.86 9.74
C ILE A 86 19.57 3.43 9.53
N LYS A 87 20.29 2.42 10.02
CA LYS A 87 19.89 1.02 9.90
C LYS A 87 18.53 0.74 10.54
N GLU A 88 18.27 1.26 11.74
CA GLU A 88 16.96 1.07 12.38
C GLU A 88 15.85 1.83 11.65
N LEU A 89 16.11 3.06 11.17
CA LEU A 89 15.13 3.84 10.42
C LEU A 89 14.74 3.20 9.09
N VAL A 90 15.66 2.51 8.40
CA VAL A 90 15.36 1.78 7.14
C VAL A 90 14.39 0.61 7.34
N ARG A 91 14.30 0.06 8.57
CA ARG A 91 13.39 -1.05 8.86
C ARG A 91 11.94 -0.61 9.00
N LEU A 92 11.68 0.69 9.08
CA LEU A 92 10.33 1.22 9.17
C LEU A 92 9.64 1.18 7.80
N PRO A 93 8.34 0.81 7.74
CA PRO A 93 7.61 0.76 6.49
C PRO A 93 7.60 2.13 5.80
N GLY A 94 7.90 2.15 4.50
CA GLY A 94 7.92 3.38 3.69
C GLY A 94 9.20 4.22 3.80
N ILE A 95 10.21 3.80 4.56
CA ILE A 95 11.47 4.54 4.71
C ILE A 95 12.63 3.82 3.99
N GLY A 96 13.03 4.36 2.83
CA GLY A 96 14.23 3.90 2.12
C GLY A 96 15.53 4.50 2.66
N HIS A 97 16.68 3.98 2.23
CA HIS A 97 18.01 4.37 2.71
C HIS A 97 18.29 5.88 2.64
N LYS A 98 17.91 6.54 1.54
CA LYS A 98 18.09 8.00 1.39
C LYS A 98 17.24 8.80 2.38
N SER A 99 16.00 8.38 2.62
CA SER A 99 15.11 9.01 3.59
C SER A 99 15.59 8.79 5.02
N ALA A 100 16.00 7.56 5.35
CA ALA A 100 16.59 7.23 6.66
C ALA A 100 17.85 8.06 6.95
N GLN A 101 18.74 8.20 5.96
CA GLN A 101 19.93 9.04 6.07
C GLN A 101 19.54 10.51 6.35
N ARG A 102 18.59 11.07 5.61
CA ARG A 102 18.10 12.45 5.85
C ARG A 102 17.53 12.62 7.26
N LEU A 103 16.72 11.67 7.73
CA LEU A 103 16.14 11.69 9.07
C LEU A 103 17.21 11.57 10.15
N ALA A 104 18.20 10.68 9.98
CA ALA A 104 19.29 10.51 10.93
C ALA A 104 20.15 11.78 11.06
N PHE A 105 20.49 12.42 9.94
CA PHE A 105 21.20 13.71 9.97
C PHE A 105 20.35 14.86 10.53
N HIS A 106 19.03 14.82 10.37
CA HIS A 106 18.13 15.76 11.01
C HIS A 106 18.15 15.59 12.54
N LEU A 107 17.99 14.36 13.04
CA LEU A 107 18.03 14.06 14.48
C LEU A 107 19.39 14.38 15.11
N MET A 108 20.49 14.19 14.38
CA MET A 108 21.84 14.56 14.83
C MET A 108 22.01 16.09 15.01
N LYS A 109 21.31 16.89 14.22
CA LYS A 109 21.35 18.36 14.27
C LYS A 109 20.29 18.96 15.19
N ALA A 110 19.27 18.20 15.55
CA ALA A 110 18.22 18.62 16.45
C ALA A 110 18.77 18.85 17.87
N GLU A 111 18.10 19.67 18.65
CA GLU A 111 18.42 19.84 20.06
C GLU A 111 18.29 18.50 20.80
N ARG A 112 19.14 18.29 21.81
CA ARG A 112 19.19 17.02 22.55
C ARG A 112 17.81 16.65 23.12
N GLU A 113 17.06 17.63 23.61
CA GLU A 113 15.73 17.42 24.17
C GLU A 113 14.74 16.90 23.12
N ASP A 114 14.76 17.44 21.90
CA ASP A 114 13.86 17.02 20.83
C ASP A 114 14.13 15.57 20.39
N ALA A 115 15.39 15.21 20.22
CA ALA A 115 15.79 13.87 19.85
C ALA A 115 15.40 12.84 20.93
N LEU A 116 15.59 13.19 22.21
CA LEU A 116 15.23 12.32 23.33
C LEU A 116 13.71 12.21 23.50
N ARG A 117 12.94 13.29 23.29
CA ARG A 117 11.46 13.24 23.31
C ARG A 117 10.91 12.23 22.30
N LEU A 118 11.47 12.18 21.09
CA LEU A 118 11.06 11.18 20.09
C LEU A 118 11.42 9.75 20.54
N ALA A 119 12.64 9.54 21.06
CA ALA A 119 13.06 8.23 21.56
C ALA A 119 12.17 7.75 22.72
N ASP A 120 11.81 8.65 23.63
CA ASP A 120 10.91 8.38 24.74
C ASP A 120 9.49 8.07 24.28
N ALA A 121 8.97 8.76 23.26
CA ALA A 121 7.66 8.45 22.69
C ALA A 121 7.63 7.03 22.08
N ILE A 122 8.68 6.62 21.36
CA ILE A 122 8.81 5.27 20.83
C ILE A 122 8.82 4.25 21.96
N ARG A 123 9.61 4.50 23.02
CA ARG A 123 9.68 3.64 24.20
C ARG A 123 8.33 3.54 24.92
N ALA A 124 7.68 4.67 25.18
CA ALA A 124 6.38 4.73 25.87
C ALA A 124 5.31 3.92 25.14
N VAL A 125 5.28 3.96 23.80
CA VAL A 125 4.37 3.13 22.99
C VAL A 125 4.65 1.63 23.17
N LYS A 126 5.92 1.23 23.23
CA LYS A 126 6.29 -0.19 23.38
C LYS A 126 6.09 -0.71 24.79
N ASP A 127 6.23 0.14 25.80
CA ASP A 127 6.13 -0.24 27.21
C ASP A 127 4.70 -0.08 27.77
N GLY A 128 3.94 0.90 27.28
CA GLY A 128 2.67 1.33 27.86
C GLY A 128 1.42 0.92 27.09
N LEU A 129 1.52 0.59 25.80
CA LEU A 129 0.35 0.15 25.03
C LEU A 129 0.13 -1.36 25.16
N ALA A 130 -1.10 -1.71 25.50
CA ALA A 130 -1.61 -3.06 25.51
C ALA A 130 -2.87 -3.17 24.63
N PHE A 131 -3.49 -4.33 24.62
CA PHE A 131 -4.78 -4.55 23.98
C PHE A 131 -5.89 -4.56 25.03
N CYS A 132 -6.95 -3.79 24.76
CA CYS A 132 -8.18 -3.78 25.53
C CYS A 132 -8.67 -5.21 25.77
N ARG A 133 -8.94 -5.56 27.02
CA ARG A 133 -9.39 -6.90 27.42
C ARG A 133 -10.71 -7.30 26.77
N GLN A 134 -11.56 -6.33 26.44
CA GLN A 134 -12.87 -6.56 25.84
C GLN A 134 -12.85 -6.51 24.31
N CYS A 135 -12.31 -5.46 23.68
CA CYS A 135 -12.40 -5.31 22.22
C CYS A 135 -11.12 -5.55 21.46
N ARG A 136 -10.01 -5.82 22.15
CA ARG A 136 -8.70 -6.01 21.55
C ARG A 136 -8.19 -4.79 20.74
N ASN A 137 -8.83 -3.63 20.85
CA ASN A 137 -8.26 -2.36 20.39
C ASN A 137 -7.04 -2.00 21.23
N ILE A 138 -6.20 -1.12 20.72
CA ILE A 138 -5.12 -0.48 21.48
C ILE A 138 -5.71 0.23 22.71
N ALA A 139 -5.10 0.04 23.88
CA ALA A 139 -5.47 0.68 25.13
C ALA A 139 -4.23 0.97 26.00
N GLU A 140 -4.29 2.07 26.75
CA GLU A 140 -3.30 2.42 27.79
C GLU A 140 -3.65 1.81 29.16
N ALA A 141 -4.87 1.29 29.31
CA ALA A 141 -5.39 0.64 30.51
C ALA A 141 -6.07 -0.70 30.15
N ASP A 142 -6.74 -1.36 31.11
CA ASP A 142 -7.44 -2.64 30.86
C ASP A 142 -8.53 -2.53 29.77
N LEU A 143 -9.21 -1.38 29.71
CA LEU A 143 -10.25 -1.09 28.73
C LEU A 143 -9.89 0.17 27.94
N CYS A 144 -10.22 0.17 26.65
CA CYS A 144 -10.08 1.36 25.81
C CYS A 144 -11.22 2.36 26.07
N GLU A 145 -11.03 3.60 25.62
CA GLU A 145 -12.02 4.68 25.72
C GLU A 145 -13.41 4.30 25.15
N PHE A 146 -13.44 3.51 24.07
CA PHE A 146 -14.69 3.10 23.42
C PHE A 146 -15.47 2.07 24.23
N CYS A 147 -14.79 1.18 24.97
CA CYS A 147 -15.46 0.23 25.85
C CYS A 147 -15.93 0.88 27.16
N LEU A 148 -15.26 1.96 27.59
CA LEU A 148 -15.60 2.69 28.81
C LEU A 148 -16.72 3.72 28.62
N ASP A 149 -16.99 4.16 27.40
CA ASP A 149 -18.00 5.19 27.13
C ASP A 149 -19.44 4.65 27.28
N PRO A 150 -20.19 5.09 28.32
CA PRO A 150 -21.56 4.63 28.55
C PRO A 150 -22.56 5.17 27.54
N LYS A 151 -22.19 6.17 26.71
CA LYS A 151 -23.07 6.73 25.68
C LYS A 151 -23.14 5.87 24.42
N ARG A 152 -22.28 4.87 24.31
CA ARG A 152 -22.24 3.96 23.16
C ARG A 152 -23.29 2.87 23.25
N ASP A 153 -23.79 2.51 22.08
CA ASP A 153 -24.73 1.40 21.94
C ASP A 153 -24.02 0.07 22.23
N GLN A 154 -24.35 -0.51 23.38
CA GLN A 154 -23.76 -1.77 23.86
C GLN A 154 -24.32 -3.00 23.12
N THR A 155 -25.42 -2.85 22.36
CA THR A 155 -26.06 -3.97 21.68
C THR A 155 -25.47 -4.25 20.30
N LYS A 156 -24.58 -3.38 19.81
CA LYS A 156 -23.98 -3.49 18.49
C LYS A 156 -22.46 -3.56 18.56
N ILE A 157 -21.89 -4.51 17.82
CA ILE A 157 -20.43 -4.67 17.71
C ILE A 157 -20.01 -4.54 16.24
N PHE A 158 -19.11 -3.61 15.97
CA PHE A 158 -18.46 -3.42 14.68
C PHE A 158 -17.09 -4.11 14.67
N VAL A 159 -16.97 -5.16 13.87
CA VAL A 159 -15.81 -6.04 13.84
C VAL A 159 -14.86 -5.61 12.73
N VAL A 160 -13.60 -5.31 13.06
CA VAL A 160 -12.56 -4.88 12.11
C VAL A 160 -11.33 -5.79 12.22
N GLU A 161 -10.50 -5.83 11.18
CA GLU A 161 -9.23 -6.57 11.18
C GLU A 161 -8.19 -5.87 12.05
N GLU A 162 -8.07 -4.54 11.94
CA GLU A 162 -6.98 -3.75 12.52
C GLU A 162 -7.49 -2.51 13.27
N PRO A 163 -6.77 -2.01 14.29
CA PRO A 163 -7.11 -0.77 14.99
C PRO A 163 -7.20 0.46 14.08
N SER A 164 -6.40 0.50 13.02
CA SER A 164 -6.39 1.62 12.06
C SER A 164 -7.75 1.83 11.40
N THR A 165 -8.45 0.76 11.06
CA THR A 165 -9.80 0.78 10.48
C THR A 165 -10.82 1.32 11.49
N LEU A 166 -10.73 0.91 12.76
CA LEU A 166 -11.56 1.46 13.84
C LEU A 166 -11.43 2.99 13.89
N TYR A 167 -10.20 3.50 13.98
CA TYR A 167 -9.98 4.95 14.06
C TYR A 167 -10.45 5.69 12.79
N ALA A 168 -10.41 5.05 11.62
CA ALA A 168 -10.97 5.63 10.41
C ALA A 168 -12.50 5.79 10.49
N VAL A 169 -13.21 4.79 11.03
CA VAL A 169 -14.67 4.85 11.23
C VAL A 169 -15.04 5.90 12.28
N GLU A 170 -14.29 5.98 13.37
CA GLU A 170 -14.50 6.99 14.41
C GLU A 170 -14.30 8.42 13.89
N ARG A 171 -13.26 8.66 13.09
CA ARG A 171 -13.06 9.97 12.42
C ARG A 171 -14.23 10.35 11.50
N ALA A 172 -14.87 9.38 10.87
CA ALA A 172 -16.04 9.62 10.03
C ALA A 172 -17.31 9.96 10.85
N GLY A 173 -17.32 9.69 12.16
CA GLY A 173 -18.47 9.93 13.04
C GLY A 173 -19.70 9.09 12.69
N ALA A 174 -19.54 8.05 11.87
CA ALA A 174 -20.63 7.29 11.26
C ALA A 174 -21.16 6.16 12.15
N TYR A 175 -20.51 5.87 13.27
CA TYR A 175 -20.83 4.75 14.14
C TYR A 175 -20.76 5.13 15.62
N ARG A 176 -21.66 4.58 16.44
CA ARG A 176 -21.76 4.86 17.88
C ARG A 176 -21.88 3.61 18.75
N GLY A 177 -21.68 2.43 18.19
CA GLY A 177 -21.66 1.18 18.96
C GLY A 177 -20.27 0.84 19.48
N LEU A 178 -20.11 -0.41 19.90
CA LEU A 178 -18.83 -0.97 20.34
C LEU A 178 -18.03 -1.54 19.17
N TYR A 179 -16.73 -1.73 19.38
CA TYR A 179 -15.86 -2.39 18.42
C TYR A 179 -15.41 -3.78 18.88
N HIS A 180 -14.89 -4.54 17.94
CA HIS A 180 -14.01 -5.67 18.17
C HIS A 180 -12.92 -5.71 17.10
N VAL A 181 -11.65 -5.86 17.50
CA VAL A 181 -10.50 -5.91 16.60
C VAL A 181 -9.95 -7.33 16.54
N LEU A 182 -9.92 -7.92 15.36
CA LEU A 182 -9.49 -9.30 15.16
C LEU A 182 -7.97 -9.48 15.22
N LEU A 183 -7.20 -8.39 15.02
CA LEU A 183 -5.74 -8.38 14.89
C LEU A 183 -5.26 -9.24 13.69
N GLY A 184 -5.94 -9.05 12.56
CA GLY A 184 -5.65 -9.72 11.30
C GLY A 184 -6.88 -10.38 10.67
N ALA A 185 -6.61 -11.19 9.65
CA ALA A 185 -7.58 -11.98 8.89
C ALA A 185 -7.05 -13.40 8.65
N LEU A 186 -7.94 -14.34 8.36
CA LEU A 186 -7.57 -15.70 7.98
C LEU A 186 -6.77 -15.69 6.67
N SER A 187 -5.56 -16.24 6.71
CA SER A 187 -4.71 -16.42 5.54
C SER A 187 -4.04 -17.79 5.59
N PRO A 188 -4.63 -18.83 4.97
CA PRO A 188 -4.01 -20.15 4.88
C PRO A 188 -2.64 -20.13 4.20
N LEU A 189 -2.42 -19.17 3.27
CA LEU A 189 -1.17 -19.01 2.56
C LEU A 189 -0.05 -18.51 3.48
N ASP A 190 -0.38 -17.64 4.43
CA ASP A 190 0.55 -17.13 5.44
C ASP A 190 0.55 -17.98 6.73
N GLY A 191 -0.19 -19.09 6.75
CA GLY A 191 -0.34 -19.95 7.91
C GLY A 191 -1.14 -19.34 9.07
N ILE A 192 -1.92 -18.28 8.81
CA ILE A 192 -2.75 -17.60 9.81
C ILE A 192 -4.10 -18.32 9.90
N GLY A 193 -4.33 -18.98 11.03
CA GLY A 193 -5.55 -19.73 11.31
C GLY A 193 -6.52 -19.01 12.26
N PRO A 194 -7.64 -19.68 12.61
CA PRO A 194 -8.63 -19.11 13.52
C PRO A 194 -8.14 -18.76 14.93
N GLY A 195 -7.13 -19.47 15.44
CA GLY A 195 -6.55 -19.19 16.76
C GLY A 195 -5.62 -17.97 16.78
N ASP A 196 -5.19 -17.52 15.61
CA ASP A 196 -4.30 -16.37 15.44
C ASP A 196 -5.09 -15.06 15.35
N ILE A 197 -6.35 -15.14 14.88
CA ILE A 197 -7.30 -14.03 14.93
C ILE A 197 -8.10 -14.08 16.23
N LYS A 198 -8.45 -12.91 16.77
CA LYS A 198 -9.17 -12.79 18.06
C LYS A 198 -10.67 -13.11 17.97
N ALA A 199 -11.02 -14.12 17.17
CA ALA A 199 -12.40 -14.54 16.93
C ALA A 199 -13.03 -15.22 18.16
N GLU A 200 -12.26 -15.95 18.96
CA GLU A 200 -12.77 -16.61 20.16
C GLU A 200 -13.25 -15.59 21.19
N GLU A 201 -12.51 -14.51 21.40
CA GLU A 201 -12.92 -13.44 22.30
C GLU A 201 -14.17 -12.71 21.82
N LEU A 202 -14.38 -12.59 20.51
CA LEU A 202 -15.64 -12.07 19.98
C LEU A 202 -16.81 -12.99 20.36
N VAL A 203 -16.64 -14.30 20.22
CA VAL A 203 -17.66 -15.29 20.60
C VAL A 203 -17.95 -15.25 22.10
N GLU A 204 -16.92 -15.14 22.94
CA GLU A 204 -17.09 -15.01 24.39
C GLU A 204 -17.93 -13.79 24.76
N ARG A 205 -17.68 -12.64 24.12
CA ARG A 205 -18.51 -11.45 24.33
C ARG A 205 -19.96 -11.65 23.96
N VAL A 206 -20.21 -12.37 22.87
CA VAL A 206 -21.58 -12.67 22.42
C VAL A 206 -22.28 -13.62 23.38
N LYS A 207 -21.56 -14.60 23.93
CA LYS A 207 -22.07 -15.54 24.95
C LYS A 207 -22.49 -14.86 26.24
N LEU A 208 -21.83 -13.75 26.63
CA LEU A 208 -22.23 -12.97 27.82
C LEU A 208 -23.62 -12.32 27.67
N GLY A 209 -24.15 -12.24 26.44
CA GLY A 209 -25.46 -11.68 26.14
C GLY A 209 -25.45 -10.16 25.96
N GLY A 210 -26.60 -9.60 25.57
CA GLY A 210 -26.80 -8.16 25.37
C GLY A 210 -26.43 -7.63 23.98
N VAL A 211 -25.77 -8.44 23.13
CA VAL A 211 -25.46 -8.10 21.74
C VAL A 211 -26.62 -8.53 20.83
N GLU A 212 -27.19 -7.59 20.09
CA GLU A 212 -28.26 -7.83 19.12
C GLU A 212 -27.73 -7.91 17.68
N GLU A 213 -26.68 -7.13 17.37
CA GLU A 213 -26.12 -7.06 16.01
C GLU A 213 -24.59 -7.08 15.99
N ILE A 214 -24.03 -7.85 15.06
CA ILE A 214 -22.61 -7.89 14.73
C ILE A 214 -22.44 -7.45 13.29
N ILE A 215 -21.76 -6.32 13.11
CA ILE A 215 -21.46 -5.73 11.82
C ILE A 215 -20.05 -6.15 11.44
N LEU A 216 -19.92 -7.04 10.46
CA LEU A 216 -18.65 -7.48 9.94
C LEU A 216 -18.10 -6.41 8.98
N ALA A 217 -16.98 -5.81 9.35
CA ALA A 217 -16.26 -4.79 8.60
C ALA A 217 -14.79 -5.20 8.36
N THR A 218 -14.57 -6.49 8.10
CA THR A 218 -13.32 -6.98 7.49
C THR A 218 -13.14 -6.38 6.10
N ASN A 219 -11.91 -6.33 5.61
CA ASN A 219 -11.56 -5.74 4.32
C ASN A 219 -12.24 -6.51 3.17
N PRO A 220 -12.57 -5.85 2.04
CA PRO A 220 -13.16 -6.50 0.87
C PRO A 220 -12.09 -7.25 0.05
N THR A 221 -11.27 -8.07 0.71
CA THR A 221 -10.26 -8.94 0.10
C THR A 221 -10.67 -10.41 0.23
N ILE A 222 -9.95 -11.32 -0.42
CA ILE A 222 -10.23 -12.76 -0.34
C ILE A 222 -10.14 -13.25 1.12
N GLU A 223 -9.12 -12.82 1.85
CA GLU A 223 -8.86 -13.13 3.26
C GLU A 223 -9.95 -12.53 4.16
N GLY A 224 -10.32 -11.27 3.92
CA GLY A 224 -11.36 -10.58 4.68
C GLY A 224 -12.75 -11.18 4.47
N GLU A 225 -13.07 -11.62 3.25
CA GLU A 225 -14.31 -12.34 2.92
C GLU A 225 -14.34 -13.74 3.54
N ALA A 226 -13.23 -14.49 3.44
CA ALA A 226 -13.11 -15.79 4.10
C ALA A 226 -13.30 -15.66 5.62
N THR A 227 -12.71 -14.63 6.23
CA THR A 227 -12.87 -14.29 7.64
C THR A 227 -14.32 -13.95 7.99
N ALA A 228 -15.00 -13.14 7.18
CA ALA A 228 -16.40 -12.79 7.40
C ALA A 228 -17.33 -14.02 7.33
N ILE A 229 -17.12 -14.91 6.37
CA ILE A 229 -17.87 -16.17 6.23
C ILE A 229 -17.62 -17.07 7.44
N TYR A 230 -16.35 -17.19 7.86
CA TYR A 230 -15.97 -17.95 9.04
C TYR A 230 -16.68 -17.43 10.31
N LEU A 231 -16.59 -16.12 10.57
CA LEU A 231 -17.24 -15.49 11.72
C LEU A 231 -18.76 -15.66 11.69
N THR A 232 -19.38 -15.51 10.52
CA THR A 232 -20.83 -15.72 10.37
C THR A 232 -21.25 -17.13 10.78
N ARG A 233 -20.49 -18.16 10.35
CA ARG A 233 -20.75 -19.56 10.74
C ARG A 233 -20.56 -19.78 12.24
N LEU A 234 -19.53 -19.16 12.81
CA LEU A 234 -19.20 -19.27 14.23
C LEU A 234 -20.26 -18.59 15.13
N LEU A 235 -20.84 -17.48 14.66
CA LEU A 235 -21.80 -16.67 15.41
C LEU A 235 -23.26 -17.14 15.27
N LYS A 236 -23.59 -17.84 14.18
CA LYS A 236 -24.93 -18.35 13.88
C LYS A 236 -25.63 -19.09 15.04
N PRO A 237 -24.95 -19.95 15.83
CA PRO A 237 -25.59 -20.67 16.94
C PRO A 237 -26.11 -19.77 18.07
N PHE A 238 -25.61 -18.54 18.19
CA PHE A 238 -26.01 -17.61 19.25
C PHE A 238 -27.23 -16.75 18.89
N GLY A 239 -27.76 -16.88 17.66
CA GLY A 239 -28.97 -16.18 17.23
C GLY A 239 -28.83 -14.67 17.07
N VAL A 240 -27.62 -14.13 17.11
CA VAL A 240 -27.33 -12.71 16.87
C VAL A 240 -27.48 -12.35 15.39
N ARG A 241 -27.97 -11.14 15.11
CA ARG A 241 -28.03 -10.65 13.73
C ARG A 241 -26.61 -10.35 13.26
N VAL A 242 -26.19 -11.01 12.18
CA VAL A 242 -24.90 -10.72 11.53
C VAL A 242 -25.17 -9.93 10.26
N SER A 243 -24.56 -8.76 10.12
CA SER A 243 -24.62 -7.91 8.93
C SER A 243 -23.21 -7.67 8.36
N ARG A 244 -23.13 -7.34 7.07
CA ARG A 244 -21.88 -6.98 6.39
C ARG A 244 -21.96 -5.52 5.96
N ILE A 245 -20.83 -4.81 6.03
CA ILE A 245 -20.74 -3.47 5.43
C ILE A 245 -21.05 -3.53 3.93
N ALA A 246 -21.57 -2.44 3.39
CA ALA A 246 -21.87 -2.35 1.96
C ALA A 246 -20.58 -2.28 1.15
N TYR A 247 -20.60 -2.92 -0.01
CA TYR A 247 -19.62 -2.70 -1.07
C TYR A 247 -20.25 -1.92 -2.19
N GLY A 248 -19.46 -1.05 -2.79
CA GLY A 248 -19.82 -0.52 -4.07
C GLY A 248 -18.95 0.63 -4.53
N ILE A 249 -19.45 1.30 -5.55
CA ILE A 249 -18.78 2.43 -6.18
C ILE A 249 -18.67 3.58 -5.15
N PRO A 250 -17.47 4.15 -4.93
CA PRO A 250 -17.30 5.31 -4.09
C PRO A 250 -18.16 6.49 -4.55
N VAL A 251 -18.68 7.27 -3.60
CA VAL A 251 -19.42 8.49 -3.92
C VAL A 251 -18.49 9.48 -4.64
N GLY A 252 -18.94 10.00 -5.78
CA GLY A 252 -18.18 10.94 -6.61
C GLY A 252 -17.26 10.28 -7.63
N MET A 253 -17.27 8.95 -7.75
CA MET A 253 -16.63 8.23 -8.85
C MET A 253 -17.66 7.97 -9.96
N ASP A 254 -17.27 8.22 -11.22
CA ASP A 254 -18.08 7.82 -12.36
C ASP A 254 -18.02 6.29 -12.55
N ILE A 255 -19.18 5.70 -12.86
CA ILE A 255 -19.36 4.24 -12.97
C ILE A 255 -18.40 3.62 -14.00
N GLU A 256 -18.07 4.36 -15.06
CA GLU A 256 -17.18 3.92 -16.14
C GLU A 256 -15.74 3.62 -15.67
N TYR A 257 -15.34 4.15 -14.51
CA TYR A 257 -14.00 3.95 -13.93
C TYR A 257 -13.98 2.91 -12.80
N ALA A 258 -15.12 2.34 -12.43
CA ALA A 258 -15.17 1.27 -11.44
C ALA A 258 -14.69 -0.06 -12.05
N ASP A 259 -13.98 -0.86 -11.25
CA ASP A 259 -13.58 -2.21 -11.67
C ASP A 259 -14.77 -3.17 -11.74
N GLU A 260 -14.62 -4.25 -12.50
CA GLU A 260 -15.69 -5.22 -12.77
C GLU A 260 -16.24 -5.86 -11.47
N VAL A 261 -15.39 -6.10 -10.47
CA VAL A 261 -15.80 -6.73 -9.21
C VAL A 261 -16.61 -5.76 -8.37
N THR A 262 -16.19 -4.50 -8.28
CA THR A 262 -16.95 -3.43 -7.61
C THR A 262 -18.29 -3.19 -8.29
N LEU A 263 -18.34 -3.21 -9.62
CA LEU A 263 -19.59 -3.08 -10.38
C LEU A 263 -20.56 -4.23 -10.08
N LEU A 264 -20.08 -5.47 -10.15
CA LEU A 264 -20.87 -6.66 -9.83
C LEU A 264 -21.43 -6.57 -8.41
N LYS A 265 -20.59 -6.25 -7.42
CA LYS A 265 -21.01 -6.13 -6.01
C LYS A 265 -22.00 -5.00 -5.79
N SER A 266 -21.86 -3.89 -6.51
CA SER A 266 -22.81 -2.77 -6.44
C SER A 266 -24.19 -3.16 -6.98
N ILE A 267 -24.25 -3.95 -8.05
CA ILE A 267 -25.50 -4.44 -8.65
C ILE A 267 -26.19 -5.48 -7.74
N GLU A 268 -25.41 -6.40 -7.18
CA GLU A 268 -25.89 -7.38 -6.19
C GLU A 268 -26.44 -6.69 -4.93
N GLY A 269 -25.75 -5.65 -4.46
CA GLY A 269 -26.07 -4.89 -3.25
C GLY A 269 -27.05 -3.73 -3.43
N ARG A 270 -27.74 -3.62 -4.58
CA ARG A 270 -28.69 -2.53 -4.85
C ARG A 270 -29.83 -2.52 -3.82
N ARG A 271 -30.31 -1.32 -3.47
CA ARG A 271 -31.38 -1.12 -2.49
C ARG A 271 -32.56 -0.41 -3.16
N ASP A 272 -33.76 -0.71 -2.68
CA ASP A 272 -34.96 0.05 -3.06
C ASP A 272 -34.89 1.46 -2.45
N LEU A 273 -35.54 2.43 -3.12
CA LEU A 273 -35.66 3.83 -2.69
C LEU A 273 -36.99 4.10 -2.00
#